data_AF-A0A1J5DUG8-F1
#
_entry.id   AF-A0A1J5DUG8-F1
#
_cell.length_a   1.000
_cell.length_b   1.000
_cell.length_c   1.000
_cell.angle_alpha   90.00
_cell.angle_beta   90.00
_cell.angle_gamma   90.00
#
_symmetry.space_group_name_H-M   'P 1'
#
loop_
_entity.id
_entity.type
_entity.pdbx_description
1 polymer ?
#
loop_
_entity_poly.entity_id
_entity_poly.type
_entity_poly.pdbx_seq_one_letter_code
_entity_poly.pdbx_strand_id
1 'polypeptide(L)'
;MIHPDCFTIDWLQAKRREIRALDEVSKVSPFIRYQEDSRGARGLPNRRHFRLFYNPLLPGNPSPYVFLDVVEEHEVPHDVIEKSIALQILDIRREVFVKVPTIESLLADKLCAFAPRTIGVPFEPGNGHAADSMQIVKQLFDVGELFSLAEDLPAVRRVYQRVFDQENVYRGSHFSQDDALLDTLDVSRSLCLPPVKGGPDLSTVALMLQDGARKLKTHLVNHRFNPDDAKLAAAKAGLLTRLIAKGDSGESLDSWRRMPGMDSLRDLLIDGEWNRLNRLKAVNPEAFYYWYQASRL
;
A
#
# COMPACT_ATOMS: atom_id res chain seq x y z
N MET A 1 7.67 -24.88 -3.30
CA MET A 1 8.17 -24.59 -1.94
C MET A 1 7.41 -23.40 -1.43
N ILE A 2 6.42 -23.64 -0.57
CA ILE A 2 5.57 -22.63 0.03
C ILE A 2 6.40 -22.03 1.17
N HIS A 3 6.75 -20.74 1.06
CA HIS A 3 7.37 -20.02 2.16
C HIS A 3 6.31 -19.85 3.26
N PRO A 4 6.57 -20.18 4.53
CA PRO A 4 5.53 -20.17 5.54
C PRO A 4 5.03 -18.74 5.73
N ASP A 5 3.74 -18.56 5.48
CA ASP A 5 3.02 -17.30 5.54
C ASP A 5 3.16 -16.69 6.93
N CYS A 6 3.87 -15.57 6.99
CA CYS A 6 4.00 -14.73 8.16
C CYS A 6 2.78 -13.81 8.17
N PHE A 7 1.87 -13.98 9.14
CA PHE A 7 0.82 -13.00 9.39
C PHE A 7 1.43 -11.83 10.17
N THR A 8 1.30 -10.61 9.66
CA THR A 8 1.73 -9.38 10.34
C THR A 8 0.49 -8.63 10.83
N ILE A 9 0.49 -8.25 12.10
CA ILE A 9 -0.44 -7.28 12.66
C ILE A 9 0.35 -6.00 12.91
N ASP A 10 -0.10 -4.88 12.34
CA ASP A 10 0.47 -3.56 12.62
C ASP A 10 -0.42 -2.87 13.68
N TRP A 11 0.19 -2.51 14.81
CA TRP A 11 -0.50 -1.85 15.92
C TRP A 11 0.02 -0.44 16.12
N LEU A 12 -0.88 0.55 16.13
CA LEU A 12 -0.57 1.96 16.30
C LEU A 12 -0.95 2.38 17.74
N GLN A 13 0.09 2.71 18.53
CA GLN A 13 0.12 3.08 19.96
C GLN A 13 0.02 1.97 21.01
N ALA A 14 1.10 1.80 21.79
CA ALA A 14 1.02 1.97 23.24
C ALA A 14 2.37 2.27 23.90
N LYS A 15 2.28 3.04 25.00
CA LYS A 15 3.20 2.85 26.12
C LYS A 15 2.57 1.89 27.13
N ARG A 16 3.30 0.80 27.44
CA ARG A 16 3.10 -0.20 28.53
C ARG A 16 1.92 -1.18 28.46
N ARG A 17 0.88 -1.02 27.62
CA ARG A 17 -0.28 -1.94 27.62
C ARG A 17 -0.07 -3.23 26.81
N GLU A 18 0.76 -3.21 25.77
CA GLU A 18 0.97 -4.35 24.86
C GLU A 18 1.61 -5.55 25.54
N ILE A 19 2.66 -5.34 26.34
CA ILE A 19 3.39 -6.44 27.01
C ILE A 19 2.42 -7.23 27.90
N ARG A 20 1.56 -6.52 28.63
CA ARG A 20 0.52 -7.16 29.44
C ARG A 20 -0.47 -7.95 28.60
N ALA A 21 -0.89 -7.42 27.44
CA ALA A 21 -1.78 -8.15 26.53
C ALA A 21 -1.11 -9.41 25.97
N LEU A 22 0.16 -9.32 25.58
CA LEU A 22 0.96 -10.46 25.11
C LEU A 22 1.15 -11.52 26.20
N ASP A 23 1.39 -11.11 27.45
CA ASP A 23 1.45 -12.02 28.59
C ASP A 23 0.15 -12.80 28.75
N GLU A 24 -1.00 -12.13 28.68
CA GLU A 24 -2.31 -12.81 28.77
C GLU A 24 -2.59 -13.71 27.56
N VAL A 25 -2.28 -13.27 26.34
CA VAL A 25 -2.44 -14.08 25.12
C VAL A 25 -1.58 -15.35 25.21
N SER A 26 -0.35 -15.26 25.73
CA SER A 26 0.55 -16.40 25.85
C SER A 26 0.08 -17.48 26.81
N LYS A 27 -0.89 -17.17 27.69
CA LYS A 27 -1.51 -18.12 28.62
C LYS A 27 -2.70 -18.86 28.01
N VAL A 28 -3.15 -18.48 26.82
CA VAL A 28 -4.35 -19.01 26.17
C VAL A 28 -3.98 -19.86 24.96
N SER A 29 -4.40 -21.13 24.95
CA SER A 29 -4.26 -22.02 23.80
C SER A 29 -4.90 -21.42 22.53
N PRO A 30 -4.27 -21.50 21.35
CA PRO A 30 -3.10 -22.32 21.01
C PRO A 30 -1.75 -21.64 21.22
N PHE A 31 -1.71 -20.40 21.74
CA PHE A 31 -0.45 -19.70 21.94
C PHE A 31 0.36 -20.31 23.08
N ILE A 32 1.68 -20.31 22.94
CA ILE A 32 2.63 -20.97 23.85
C ILE A 32 3.51 -19.94 24.56
N ARG A 33 4.02 -18.96 23.80
CA ARG A 33 4.91 -17.90 24.27
C ARG A 33 4.98 -16.79 23.24
N TYR A 34 5.47 -15.62 23.64
CA TYR A 34 5.94 -14.60 22.71
C TYR A 34 7.43 -14.33 22.92
N GLN A 35 8.06 -13.73 21.92
CA GLN A 35 9.45 -13.28 21.98
C GLN A 35 9.57 -11.94 21.27
N GLU A 36 10.17 -10.95 21.93
CA GLU A 36 10.57 -9.71 21.28
C GLU A 36 11.83 -9.95 20.43
N ASP A 37 11.74 -9.64 19.14
CA ASP A 37 12.84 -9.66 18.18
C ASP A 37 13.54 -8.30 18.20
N SER A 38 14.32 -8.06 19.26
CA SER A 38 15.04 -6.79 19.44
C SER A 38 16.11 -6.62 18.38
N ARG A 39 15.96 -5.56 17.61
CA ARG A 39 16.76 -5.26 16.42
C ARG A 39 17.69 -4.06 16.59
N GLY A 40 17.86 -3.60 17.84
CA GLY A 40 18.56 -2.36 18.19
C GLY A 40 17.77 -1.11 17.79
N ALA A 41 18.26 0.07 18.20
CA ALA A 41 17.70 1.33 17.73
C ALA A 41 18.01 1.52 16.24
N ARG A 42 16.98 1.73 15.40
CA ARG A 42 17.10 1.91 13.95
C ARG A 42 16.64 3.28 13.45
N GLY A 43 16.59 4.27 14.35
CA GLY A 43 15.99 5.57 14.06
C GLY A 43 14.47 5.55 14.24
N LEU A 44 13.79 6.48 13.59
CA LEU A 44 12.34 6.61 13.64
C LEU A 44 11.64 5.80 12.52
N PRO A 45 10.37 5.40 12.73
CA PRO A 45 9.68 5.42 14.01
C PRO A 45 10.21 4.35 14.96
N ASN A 46 9.89 4.45 16.25
CA ASN A 46 10.23 3.39 17.19
C ASN A 46 9.36 2.16 16.90
N ARG A 47 9.98 1.04 16.55
CA ARG A 47 9.32 -0.19 16.16
C ARG A 47 9.71 -1.31 17.11
N ARG A 48 8.71 -2.06 17.58
CA ARG A 48 8.91 -3.27 18.37
C ARG A 48 8.33 -4.45 17.62
N HIS A 49 9.12 -5.49 17.48
CA HIS A 49 8.78 -6.67 16.69
C HIS A 49 8.61 -7.85 17.65
N PHE A 50 7.49 -8.56 17.54
CA PHE A 50 7.22 -9.74 18.36
C PHE A 50 6.89 -10.95 17.50
N ARG A 51 7.30 -12.12 17.99
CA ARG A 51 6.91 -13.42 17.46
C ARG A 51 6.03 -14.11 18.49
N LEU A 52 4.77 -14.37 18.16
CA LEU A 52 3.83 -15.13 18.99
C LEU A 52 3.80 -16.58 18.51
N PHE A 53 4.42 -17.48 19.26
CA PHE A 53 4.49 -18.90 18.93
C PHE A 53 3.20 -19.60 19.33
N TYR A 54 2.71 -20.50 18.48
CA TYR A 54 1.50 -21.27 18.73
C TYR A 54 1.67 -22.73 18.33
N ASN A 55 0.85 -23.61 18.91
CA ASN A 55 0.78 -25.00 18.47
C ASN A 55 -0.18 -25.08 17.26
N PRO A 56 0.30 -25.44 16.05
CA PRO A 56 -0.57 -25.51 14.90
C PRO A 56 -1.56 -26.68 15.04
N LEU A 57 -2.78 -26.47 14.55
CA LEU A 57 -3.79 -27.53 14.49
C LEU A 57 -3.47 -28.60 13.43
N LEU A 58 -2.67 -28.24 12.42
CA LEU A 58 -2.27 -29.13 11.34
C LEU A 58 -0.75 -29.36 11.36
N PRO A 59 -0.29 -30.60 11.13
CA PRO A 59 1.13 -30.90 10.97
C PRO A 59 1.68 -30.26 9.68
N GLY A 60 2.92 -29.75 9.72
CA GLY A 60 3.60 -29.21 8.53
C GLY A 60 4.52 -28.02 8.78
N ASN A 61 4.37 -27.32 9.90
CA ASN A 61 5.28 -26.26 10.35
C ASN A 61 5.71 -26.55 11.80
N PRO A 62 6.98 -26.92 12.07
CA PRO A 62 7.40 -27.40 13.38
C PRO A 62 7.51 -26.29 14.46
N SER A 63 7.47 -25.01 14.08
CA SER A 63 7.51 -23.89 15.04
C SER A 63 6.89 -22.63 14.41
N PRO A 64 5.56 -22.61 14.17
CA PRO A 64 4.92 -21.47 13.56
C PRO A 64 4.79 -20.32 14.56
N TYR A 65 4.86 -19.10 14.05
CA TYR A 65 4.61 -17.90 14.83
C TYR A 65 3.82 -16.88 14.02
N VAL A 66 3.05 -16.05 14.72
CA VAL A 66 2.45 -14.83 14.19
C VAL A 66 3.41 -13.67 14.46
N PHE A 67 3.62 -12.81 13.48
CA PHE A 67 4.44 -11.61 13.63
C PHE A 67 3.55 -10.44 14.06
N LEU A 68 4.01 -9.69 15.04
CA LEU A 68 3.33 -8.48 15.52
C LEU A 68 4.32 -7.34 15.48
N ASP A 69 4.02 -6.35 14.66
CA ASP A 69 4.78 -5.11 14.56
C ASP A 69 3.99 -4.03 15.29
N VAL A 70 4.66 -3.42 16.26
CA VAL A 70 4.13 -2.29 17.00
C VAL A 70 4.93 -1.07 16.60
N VAL A 71 4.22 -0.05 16.12
CA VAL A 71 4.79 1.27 15.89
C VAL A 71 4.36 2.17 17.05
N GLU A 72 5.35 2.64 17.80
CA GLU A 72 5.12 3.55 18.93
C GLU A 72 5.11 4.98 18.44
N GLU A 73 3.91 5.58 18.44
CA GLU A 73 3.68 6.92 17.94
C GLU A 73 3.17 7.88 19.00
N HIS A 74 3.66 9.12 18.93
CA HIS A 74 3.13 10.22 19.74
C HIS A 74 1.73 10.61 19.26
N GLU A 75 1.53 10.71 17.95
CA GLU A 75 0.27 11.04 17.30
C GLU A 75 0.01 10.06 16.15
N VAL A 76 -1.24 9.59 16.06
CA VAL A 76 -1.65 8.67 14.99
C VAL A 76 -2.13 9.52 13.80
N PRO A 77 -1.51 9.39 12.60
CA PRO A 77 -1.86 10.23 11.45
C PRO A 77 -3.18 9.80 10.79
N HIS A 78 -3.77 8.68 11.22
CA HIS A 78 -4.93 8.06 10.60
C HIS A 78 -6.24 8.41 11.30
N ASP A 79 -7.30 8.49 10.51
CA ASP A 79 -8.66 8.47 11.02
C ASP A 79 -9.08 7.02 11.27
N VAL A 80 -9.64 6.77 12.45
CA VAL A 80 -10.00 5.41 12.90
C VAL A 80 -11.50 5.25 13.04
N ILE A 81 -11.96 4.02 12.83
CA ILE A 81 -13.35 3.58 13.02
C ILE A 81 -13.37 2.35 13.92
N GLU A 82 -14.48 2.17 14.64
CA GLU A 82 -14.73 0.93 15.37
C GLU A 82 -15.37 -0.09 14.44
N LYS A 83 -14.77 -1.29 14.35
CA LYS A 83 -15.33 -2.43 13.63
C LYS A 83 -15.44 -3.62 14.55
N SER A 84 -16.55 -4.34 14.44
CA SER A 84 -16.69 -5.66 15.05
C SER A 84 -15.76 -6.64 14.34
N ILE A 85 -15.04 -7.47 15.10
CA ILE A 85 -14.39 -8.66 14.53
C ILE A 85 -15.51 -9.61 14.14
N ALA A 86 -15.76 -9.72 12.83
CA ALA A 86 -16.76 -10.60 12.23
C ALA A 86 -16.11 -11.32 11.04
N LEU A 87 -15.50 -12.47 11.30
CA LEU A 87 -14.85 -13.29 10.28
C LEU A 87 -15.66 -14.55 10.05
N GLN A 88 -15.99 -14.84 8.78
CA GLN A 88 -16.78 -16.03 8.40
C GLN A 88 -16.10 -17.36 8.78
N ILE A 89 -14.80 -17.33 9.03
CA ILE A 89 -13.98 -18.50 9.38
C ILE A 89 -13.80 -18.71 10.88
N LEU A 90 -14.28 -17.77 11.72
CA LEU A 90 -14.16 -17.86 13.18
C LEU A 90 -15.53 -18.04 13.83
N ASP A 91 -15.62 -18.94 14.82
CA ASP A 91 -16.77 -19.02 15.71
C ASP A 91 -16.62 -17.97 16.83
N ILE A 92 -17.38 -16.89 16.72
CA ILE A 92 -17.25 -15.72 17.58
C ILE A 92 -18.25 -15.81 18.73
N ARG A 93 -17.76 -16.21 19.91
CA ARG A 93 -18.58 -16.39 21.13
C ARG A 93 -19.14 -15.10 21.71
N ARG A 94 -18.51 -13.96 21.41
CA ARG A 94 -18.96 -12.63 21.82
C ARG A 94 -18.50 -11.62 20.80
N GLU A 95 -19.30 -10.59 20.58
CA GLU A 95 -18.90 -9.47 19.75
C GLU A 95 -17.73 -8.72 20.39
N VAL A 96 -16.70 -8.44 19.60
CA VAL A 96 -15.50 -7.69 20.02
C VAL A 96 -15.30 -6.57 19.02
N PHE A 97 -15.25 -5.33 19.51
CA PHE A 97 -14.96 -4.15 18.69
C PHE A 97 -13.49 -3.79 18.80
N VAL A 98 -12.91 -3.41 17.66
CA VAL A 98 -11.54 -2.91 17.54
C VAL A 98 -11.52 -1.61 16.77
N LYS A 99 -10.59 -0.72 17.13
CA LYS A 99 -10.30 0.47 16.36
C LYS A 99 -9.34 0.11 15.24
N VAL A 100 -9.73 0.41 14.01
CA VAL A 100 -8.92 0.21 12.81
C VAL A 100 -8.91 1.48 11.97
N PRO A 101 -7.85 1.73 11.19
CA PRO A 101 -7.86 2.81 10.22
C PRO A 101 -9.04 2.70 9.24
N THR A 102 -9.56 3.84 8.82
CA THR A 102 -10.53 3.96 7.72
C THR A 102 -9.91 3.51 6.39
N ILE A 103 -10.75 3.17 5.41
CA ILE A 103 -10.28 2.81 4.06
C ILE A 103 -9.50 3.97 3.44
N GLU A 104 -9.98 5.20 3.63
CA GLU A 104 -9.33 6.43 3.18
C GLU A 104 -7.96 6.63 3.83
N SER A 105 -7.85 6.30 5.13
CA SER A 105 -6.57 6.39 5.83
C SER A 105 -5.57 5.36 5.35
N LEU A 106 -6.01 4.12 5.10
CA LEU A 106 -5.16 3.09 4.52
C LEU A 106 -4.74 3.45 3.09
N LEU A 107 -5.66 4.00 2.28
CA LEU A 107 -5.36 4.39 0.91
C LEU A 107 -4.29 5.49 0.87
N ALA A 108 -4.43 6.51 1.71
CA ALA A 108 -3.47 7.59 1.84
C ALA A 108 -2.08 7.08 2.27
N ASP A 109 -2.05 6.22 3.29
CA ASP A 109 -0.82 5.60 3.80
C ASP A 109 -0.08 4.79 2.73
N LYS A 110 -0.82 3.93 2.02
CA LYS A 110 -0.27 3.10 0.96
C LYS A 110 0.22 3.91 -0.23
N LEU A 111 -0.43 5.05 -0.52
CA LEU A 111 0.04 5.97 -1.55
C LEU A 111 1.35 6.66 -1.14
N CYS A 112 1.48 7.11 0.11
CA CYS A 112 2.75 7.62 0.66
C CYS A 112 3.87 6.57 0.59
N ALA A 113 3.57 5.32 0.98
CA ALA A 113 4.50 4.21 0.91
C ALA A 113 4.92 3.87 -0.53
N PHE A 114 4.11 4.24 -1.54
CA PHE A 114 4.38 4.10 -2.97
C PHE A 114 4.97 5.38 -3.61
N ALA A 115 5.88 6.04 -2.91
CA ALA A 115 6.69 7.15 -3.41
C ALA A 115 8.21 6.85 -3.25
N PRO A 116 8.75 5.89 -4.02
CA PRO A 116 10.04 5.23 -3.78
C PRO A 116 11.30 6.10 -3.96
N ARG A 117 11.20 7.29 -4.55
CA ARG A 117 12.31 8.25 -4.64
C ARG A 117 12.24 9.34 -3.57
N THR A 118 11.14 9.40 -2.82
CA THR A 118 10.89 10.42 -1.80
C THR A 118 10.65 9.77 -0.43
N ILE A 119 9.39 9.66 -0.01
CA ILE A 119 8.99 9.23 1.34
C ILE A 119 8.57 7.75 1.44
N GLY A 120 8.54 7.03 0.33
CA GLY A 120 8.06 5.64 0.24
C GLY A 120 9.15 4.58 0.31
N VAL A 121 8.78 3.32 0.09
CA VAL A 121 9.71 2.18 0.09
C VAL A 121 10.79 2.39 -0.99
N PRO A 122 12.07 2.55 -0.65
CA PRO A 122 13.07 3.06 -1.59
C PRO A 122 13.48 2.04 -2.65
N PHE A 123 13.77 2.52 -3.87
CA PHE A 123 14.44 1.71 -4.89
C PHE A 123 15.88 1.36 -4.52
N GLU A 124 16.54 2.20 -3.73
CA GLU A 124 17.91 1.99 -3.28
C GLU A 124 17.95 2.08 -1.75
N PRO A 125 17.78 0.95 -1.05
CA PRO A 125 17.91 0.91 0.40
C PRO A 125 19.30 1.39 0.85
N GLY A 126 19.37 2.37 1.74
CA GLY A 126 20.63 2.93 2.27
C GLY A 126 21.47 1.94 3.11
N ASN A 127 21.03 0.69 3.25
CA ASN A 127 21.72 -0.40 3.95
C ASN A 127 22.52 -1.33 3.00
N GLY A 128 22.70 -0.93 1.74
CA GLY A 128 23.47 -1.68 0.73
C GLY A 128 22.77 -2.94 0.19
N HIS A 129 21.52 -3.20 0.57
CA HIS A 129 20.73 -4.30 0.01
C HIS A 129 20.05 -3.85 -1.29
N ALA A 130 19.79 -4.80 -2.19
CA ALA A 130 18.99 -4.53 -3.39
C ALA A 130 17.55 -4.13 -3.01
N ALA A 131 16.91 -3.34 -3.87
CA ALA A 131 15.50 -3.00 -3.74
C ALA A 131 14.63 -4.25 -3.58
N ASP A 132 13.73 -4.23 -2.60
CA ASP A 132 12.63 -5.19 -2.58
C ASP A 132 11.51 -4.69 -3.50
N SER A 133 11.68 -4.97 -4.80
CA SER A 133 10.69 -4.63 -5.82
C SER A 133 9.30 -5.18 -5.52
N MET A 134 9.20 -6.32 -4.82
CA MET A 134 7.94 -6.89 -4.41
C MET A 134 7.30 -6.06 -3.29
N GLN A 135 8.08 -5.57 -2.33
CA GLN A 135 7.55 -4.69 -1.27
C GLN A 135 6.98 -3.38 -1.83
N ILE A 136 7.61 -2.79 -2.84
CA ILE A 136 7.12 -1.59 -3.53
C ILE A 136 5.80 -1.90 -4.25
N VAL A 137 5.76 -3.01 -5.01
CA VAL A 137 4.56 -3.40 -5.77
C VAL A 137 3.41 -3.85 -4.87
N LYS A 138 3.69 -4.37 -3.67
CA LYS A 138 2.64 -4.61 -2.65
C LYS A 138 1.93 -3.31 -2.27
N GLN A 139 2.65 -2.20 -2.11
CA GLN A 139 2.01 -0.91 -1.83
C GLN A 139 1.11 -0.50 -3.00
N LEU A 140 1.58 -0.66 -4.24
CA LEU A 140 0.79 -0.38 -5.44
C LEU A 140 -0.48 -1.25 -5.54
N PHE A 141 -0.36 -2.54 -5.24
CA PHE A 141 -1.50 -3.46 -5.20
C PHE A 141 -2.54 -2.96 -4.18
N ASP A 142 -2.11 -2.67 -2.96
CA ASP A 142 -2.98 -2.16 -1.90
C ASP A 142 -3.67 -0.85 -2.31
N VAL A 143 -2.94 0.09 -2.95
CA VAL A 143 -3.53 1.32 -3.51
C VAL A 143 -4.63 1.00 -4.52
N GLY A 144 -4.41 0.07 -5.44
CA GLY A 144 -5.39 -0.33 -6.45
C GLY A 144 -6.68 -0.89 -5.85
N GLU A 145 -6.55 -1.74 -4.82
CA GLU A 145 -7.68 -2.33 -4.10
C GLU A 145 -8.43 -1.28 -3.28
N LEU A 146 -7.71 -0.50 -2.47
CA LEU A 146 -8.29 0.51 -1.58
C LEU A 146 -8.93 1.66 -2.36
N PHE A 147 -8.37 2.05 -3.52
CA PHE A 147 -8.99 3.04 -4.41
C PHE A 147 -10.37 2.59 -4.89
N SER A 148 -10.58 1.29 -5.05
CA SER A 148 -11.87 0.72 -5.48
C SER A 148 -12.93 0.76 -4.38
N LEU A 149 -12.52 0.94 -3.12
CA LEU A 149 -13.37 0.93 -1.93
C LEU A 149 -13.56 2.31 -1.29
N ALA A 150 -12.59 3.21 -1.44
CA ALA A 150 -12.62 4.54 -0.80
C ALA A 150 -13.72 5.43 -1.37
N GLU A 151 -14.33 6.27 -0.56
CA GLU A 151 -15.42 7.16 -1.01
C GLU A 151 -15.08 8.64 -0.78
N ASP A 152 -14.49 8.97 0.36
CA ASP A 152 -14.23 10.34 0.82
C ASP A 152 -12.83 10.82 0.41
N LEU A 153 -12.75 11.47 -0.76
CA LEU A 153 -11.52 12.08 -1.27
C LEU A 153 -10.94 13.16 -0.32
N PRO A 154 -11.74 14.10 0.24
CA PRO A 154 -11.26 15.00 1.29
C PRO A 154 -10.57 14.30 2.47
N ALA A 155 -11.10 13.17 2.95
CA ALA A 155 -10.45 12.39 3.99
C ALA A 155 -9.11 11.80 3.54
N VAL A 156 -9.04 11.24 2.32
CA VAL A 156 -7.76 10.77 1.74
C VAL A 156 -6.72 11.89 1.70
N ARG A 157 -7.09 13.10 1.22
CA ARG A 157 -6.17 14.25 1.16
C ARG A 157 -5.64 14.63 2.54
N ARG A 158 -6.54 14.77 3.52
CA ARG A 158 -6.17 15.16 4.89
C ARG A 158 -5.27 14.12 5.55
N VAL A 159 -5.55 12.83 5.37
CA VAL A 159 -4.70 11.77 5.93
C VAL A 159 -3.37 11.70 5.18
N TYR A 160 -3.37 11.85 3.85
CA TYR A 160 -2.14 11.85 3.05
C TYR A 160 -1.18 12.94 3.51
N GLN A 161 -1.67 14.15 3.79
CA GLN A 161 -0.83 15.22 4.36
C GLN A 161 -0.21 14.82 5.70
N ARG A 162 -1.01 14.28 6.64
CA ARG A 162 -0.51 13.86 7.97
C ARG A 162 0.53 12.75 7.88
N VAL A 163 0.27 11.72 7.06
CA VAL A 163 1.21 10.61 6.85
C VAL A 163 2.47 11.10 6.14
N PHE A 164 2.33 11.96 5.13
CA PHE A 164 3.46 12.58 4.43
C PHE A 164 4.37 13.33 5.40
N ASP A 165 3.82 14.21 6.24
CA ASP A 165 4.61 15.00 7.20
C ASP A 165 5.38 14.10 8.16
N GLN A 166 4.73 13.04 8.64
CA GLN A 166 5.34 12.06 9.54
C GLN A 166 6.46 11.25 8.86
N GLU A 167 6.24 10.73 7.65
CA GLU A 167 7.25 9.97 6.90
C GLU A 167 8.45 10.84 6.50
N ASN A 168 8.22 12.12 6.17
CA ASN A 168 9.28 13.08 5.86
C ASN A 168 10.19 13.31 7.08
N VAL A 169 9.60 13.37 8.29
CA VAL A 169 10.36 13.43 9.56
C VAL A 169 11.16 12.15 9.78
N TYR A 170 10.59 10.97 9.54
CA TYR A 170 11.28 9.68 9.75
C TYR A 170 12.50 9.51 8.88
N ARG A 171 12.45 10.05 7.68
CA ARG A 171 13.55 9.98 6.72
C ARG A 171 14.57 11.09 6.91
N GLY A 172 14.27 12.09 7.74
CA GLY A 172 15.06 13.32 7.79
C GLY A 172 15.16 13.98 6.42
N SER A 173 14.13 13.82 5.58
CA SER A 173 14.07 14.40 4.24
C SER A 173 13.39 15.77 4.27
N HIS A 174 13.55 16.52 3.18
CA HIS A 174 12.97 17.85 3.01
C HIS A 174 12.19 17.94 1.69
N PHE A 175 11.51 16.85 1.33
CA PHE A 175 10.61 16.86 0.18
C PHE A 175 9.37 17.69 0.51
N SER A 176 8.75 18.26 -0.52
CA SER A 176 7.41 18.80 -0.46
C SER A 176 6.36 17.72 -0.77
N GLN A 177 5.10 18.00 -0.45
CA GLN A 177 4.01 17.10 -0.81
C GLN A 177 3.93 16.90 -2.34
N ASP A 178 4.15 17.97 -3.10
CA ASP A 178 4.16 17.93 -4.56
C ASP A 178 5.28 17.03 -5.11
N ASP A 179 6.46 17.02 -4.48
CA ASP A 179 7.56 16.12 -4.88
C ASP A 179 7.17 14.65 -4.71
N ALA A 180 6.56 14.29 -3.58
CA ALA A 180 6.12 12.92 -3.31
C ALA A 180 4.98 12.48 -4.23
N LEU A 181 4.02 13.37 -4.48
CA LEU A 181 2.95 13.15 -5.44
C LEU A 181 3.52 12.96 -6.85
N LEU A 182 4.43 13.82 -7.29
CA LEU A 182 5.07 13.72 -8.60
C LEU A 182 5.87 12.42 -8.75
N ASP A 183 6.58 11.98 -7.71
CA ASP A 183 7.27 10.69 -7.71
C ASP A 183 6.29 9.53 -7.93
N THR A 184 5.21 9.45 -7.15
CA THR A 184 4.17 8.44 -7.36
C THR A 184 3.59 8.50 -8.79
N LEU A 185 3.34 9.69 -9.33
CA LEU A 185 2.83 9.89 -10.69
C LEU A 185 3.80 9.34 -11.75
N ASP A 186 5.07 9.68 -11.64
CA ASP A 186 6.10 9.27 -12.59
C ASP A 186 6.39 7.77 -12.53
N VAL A 187 6.46 7.21 -11.32
CA VAL A 187 6.61 5.76 -11.10
C VAL A 187 5.42 5.02 -11.69
N SER A 188 4.19 5.46 -11.42
CA SER A 188 2.97 4.87 -11.98
C SER A 188 2.94 4.93 -13.51
N ARG A 189 3.28 6.10 -14.08
CA ARG A 189 3.34 6.30 -15.54
C ARG A 189 4.39 5.39 -16.17
N SER A 190 5.56 5.26 -15.55
CA SER A 190 6.64 4.41 -16.08
C SER A 190 6.21 2.95 -16.24
N LEU A 191 5.45 2.40 -15.28
CA LEU A 191 4.94 1.02 -15.34
C LEU A 191 3.93 0.80 -16.48
N CYS A 192 3.19 1.85 -16.84
CA CYS A 192 2.20 1.83 -17.91
C CYS A 192 2.80 2.00 -19.31
N LEU A 193 4.09 2.34 -19.40
CA LEU A 193 4.80 2.50 -20.65
C LEU A 193 5.70 1.28 -20.93
N PRO A 194 5.88 0.89 -22.21
CA PRO A 194 6.84 -0.14 -22.55
C PRO A 194 8.26 0.27 -22.11
N PRO A 195 8.98 -0.57 -21.34
CA PRO A 195 10.34 -0.25 -20.94
C PRO A 195 11.26 -0.27 -22.17
N VAL A 196 12.23 0.65 -22.19
CA VAL A 196 13.30 0.65 -23.20
C VAL A 196 14.56 0.09 -22.55
N LYS A 197 15.07 -1.03 -23.07
CA LYS A 197 16.30 -1.65 -22.54
C LYS A 197 17.49 -0.69 -22.76
N GLY A 198 18.19 -0.33 -21.68
CA GLY A 198 19.24 0.69 -21.71
C GLY A 198 18.72 2.13 -21.85
N GLY A 199 17.41 2.33 -21.62
CA GLY A 199 16.77 3.64 -21.62
C GLY A 199 17.05 4.45 -20.35
N PRO A 200 16.40 5.63 -20.21
CA PRO A 200 16.54 6.49 -19.05
C PRO A 200 16.09 5.78 -17.75
N ASP A 201 16.42 6.36 -16.59
CA ASP A 201 16.11 5.83 -15.25
C ASP A 201 14.68 5.24 -15.12
N LEU A 202 13.68 5.92 -15.69
CA LEU A 202 12.28 5.46 -15.69
C LEU A 202 12.07 4.08 -16.35
N SER A 203 12.90 3.70 -17.33
CA SER A 203 12.85 2.36 -17.93
C SER A 203 13.37 1.29 -16.99
N THR A 204 14.40 1.60 -16.19
CA THR A 204 14.91 0.71 -15.14
C THR A 204 13.86 0.52 -14.06
N VAL A 205 13.22 1.61 -13.60
CA VAL A 205 12.12 1.56 -12.64
C VAL A 205 10.95 0.72 -13.16
N ALA A 206 10.54 0.91 -14.41
CA ALA A 206 9.48 0.10 -15.01
C ALA A 206 9.82 -1.40 -15.00
N LEU A 207 11.06 -1.78 -15.30
CA LEU A 207 11.52 -3.18 -15.25
C LEU A 207 11.51 -3.73 -13.81
N MET A 208 11.93 -2.93 -12.82
CA MET A 208 11.90 -3.32 -11.40
C MET A 208 10.46 -3.57 -10.93
N LEU A 209 9.52 -2.70 -11.28
CA LEU A 209 8.11 -2.86 -10.91
C LEU A 209 7.48 -4.07 -11.61
N GLN A 210 7.81 -4.33 -12.88
CA GLN A 210 7.35 -5.52 -13.58
C GLN A 210 7.87 -6.82 -12.93
N ASP A 211 9.11 -6.81 -12.44
CA ASP A 211 9.66 -7.91 -11.67
C ASP A 211 8.95 -8.08 -10.31
N GLY A 212 8.70 -6.99 -9.59
CA GLY A 212 7.94 -7.01 -8.35
C GLY A 212 6.53 -7.58 -8.52
N ALA A 213 5.81 -7.19 -9.58
CA ALA A 213 4.49 -7.72 -9.91
C ALA A 213 4.54 -9.23 -10.21
N ARG A 214 5.57 -9.69 -10.92
CA ARG A 214 5.78 -11.12 -11.18
C ARG A 214 6.00 -11.91 -9.90
N LYS A 215 6.79 -11.38 -8.96
CA LYS A 215 7.04 -11.99 -7.64
C LYS A 215 5.77 -12.03 -6.79
N LEU A 216 4.99 -10.96 -6.76
CA LEU A 216 3.77 -10.87 -5.94
C LEU A 216 2.73 -11.94 -6.30
N LYS A 217 2.68 -12.37 -7.57
CA LYS A 217 1.73 -13.38 -8.06
C LYS A 217 1.68 -14.66 -7.22
N THR A 218 2.79 -15.10 -6.62
CA THR A 218 2.83 -16.33 -5.81
C THR A 218 2.48 -16.12 -4.34
N HIS A 219 2.26 -14.88 -3.91
CA HIS A 219 1.98 -14.51 -2.51
C HIS A 219 0.52 -14.10 -2.26
N LEU A 220 -0.32 -14.08 -3.29
CA LEU A 220 -1.74 -13.75 -3.15
C LEU A 220 -2.56 -15.04 -3.13
N VAL A 221 -3.42 -15.18 -2.13
CA VAL A 221 -4.36 -16.30 -2.01
C VAL A 221 -5.60 -15.98 -2.84
N ASN A 222 -5.97 -16.88 -3.76
CA ASN A 222 -7.17 -16.76 -4.61
C ASN A 222 -7.25 -15.49 -5.51
N HIS A 223 -6.19 -14.69 -5.58
CA HIS A 223 -6.09 -13.54 -6.49
C HIS A 223 -4.88 -13.70 -7.41
N ARG A 224 -5.07 -13.41 -8.70
CA ARG A 224 -3.95 -13.25 -9.63
C ARG A 224 -3.67 -11.77 -9.78
N PHE A 225 -2.44 -11.34 -9.54
CA PHE A 225 -1.99 -9.99 -9.87
C PHE A 225 -1.02 -10.08 -11.05
N ASN A 226 -1.56 -9.78 -12.22
CA ASN A 226 -0.87 -9.88 -13.49
C ASN A 226 -0.35 -8.49 -13.96
N PRO A 227 0.47 -8.42 -15.02
CA PRO A 227 0.99 -7.14 -15.49
C PRO A 227 -0.06 -6.09 -15.86
N ASP A 228 -1.24 -6.49 -16.34
CA ASP A 228 -2.32 -5.57 -16.67
C ASP A 228 -3.07 -5.09 -15.41
N ASP A 229 -3.21 -5.93 -14.38
CA ASP A 229 -3.70 -5.51 -13.07
C ASP A 229 -2.75 -4.47 -12.43
N ALA A 230 -1.44 -4.67 -12.60
CA ALA A 230 -0.43 -3.72 -12.11
C ALA A 230 -0.50 -2.37 -12.84
N LYS A 231 -0.74 -2.37 -14.15
CA LYS A 231 -0.98 -1.13 -14.92
C LYS A 231 -2.28 -0.44 -14.48
N LEU A 232 -3.32 -1.22 -14.19
CA LEU A 232 -4.59 -0.67 -13.69
C LEU A 232 -4.41 -0.02 -12.32
N ALA A 233 -3.74 -0.69 -11.39
CA ALA A 233 -3.40 -0.13 -10.08
C ALA A 233 -2.55 1.14 -10.21
N ALA A 234 -1.57 1.16 -11.12
CA ALA A 234 -0.77 2.35 -11.42
C ALA A 234 -1.60 3.50 -12.00
N ALA A 235 -2.56 3.21 -12.88
CA ALA A 235 -3.45 4.23 -13.41
C ALA A 235 -4.35 4.84 -12.32
N LYS A 236 -4.85 4.01 -11.40
CA LYS A 236 -5.61 4.45 -10.21
C LYS A 236 -4.75 5.33 -9.30
N ALA A 237 -3.51 4.90 -9.00
CA ALA A 237 -2.56 5.69 -8.21
C ALA A 237 -2.26 7.04 -8.87
N GLY A 238 -1.97 7.05 -10.18
CA GLY A 238 -1.70 8.27 -10.93
C GLY A 238 -2.87 9.26 -10.95
N LEU A 239 -4.11 8.77 -11.11
CA LEU A 239 -5.30 9.62 -10.98
C LEU A 239 -5.46 10.16 -9.56
N LEU A 240 -5.34 9.30 -8.55
CA LEU A 240 -5.47 9.70 -7.15
C LEU A 240 -4.47 10.80 -6.78
N THR A 241 -3.22 10.68 -7.24
CA THR A 241 -2.21 11.72 -7.06
C THR A 241 -2.64 13.07 -7.63
N ARG A 242 -3.16 13.11 -8.88
CA ARG A 242 -3.65 14.36 -9.49
C ARG A 242 -4.84 14.93 -8.72
N LEU A 243 -5.72 14.06 -8.24
CA LEU A 243 -6.88 14.45 -7.43
C LEU A 243 -6.47 15.05 -6.08
N ILE A 244 -5.44 14.51 -5.43
CA ILE A 244 -4.89 15.07 -4.19
C ILE A 244 -4.30 16.44 -4.47
N ALA A 245 -3.41 16.55 -5.48
CA ALA A 245 -2.71 17.80 -5.83
C ALA A 245 -3.65 18.95 -6.21
N LYS A 246 -4.79 18.66 -6.85
CA LYS A 246 -5.75 19.70 -7.26
C LYS A 246 -6.39 20.45 -6.09
N GLY A 247 -6.40 19.88 -4.89
CA GLY A 247 -6.81 20.56 -3.64
C GLY A 247 -8.31 20.82 -3.44
N ASP A 248 -9.14 20.88 -4.49
CA ASP A 248 -10.45 21.59 -4.38
C ASP A 248 -11.69 20.93 -5.01
N SER A 249 -11.74 19.60 -5.08
CA SER A 249 -12.99 18.91 -5.42
C SER A 249 -13.59 18.22 -4.20
N GLY A 250 -14.74 18.70 -3.72
CA GLY A 250 -15.63 17.98 -2.79
C GLY A 250 -16.31 16.78 -3.45
N GLU A 251 -15.63 16.14 -4.40
CA GLU A 251 -16.14 15.03 -5.18
C GLU A 251 -15.83 13.72 -4.46
N SER A 252 -16.79 12.81 -4.49
CA SER A 252 -16.57 11.42 -4.08
C SER A 252 -15.65 10.72 -5.08
N LEU A 253 -14.80 9.81 -4.60
CA LEU A 253 -14.02 8.94 -5.49
C LEU A 253 -14.91 8.07 -6.39
N ASP A 254 -16.17 7.81 -6.01
CA ASP A 254 -17.10 7.06 -6.83
C ASP A 254 -17.34 7.71 -8.21
N SER A 255 -17.40 9.05 -8.28
CA SER A 255 -17.60 9.73 -9.55
C SER A 255 -16.45 9.50 -10.54
N TRP A 256 -15.23 9.32 -10.03
CA TRP A 256 -14.01 9.11 -10.81
C TRP A 256 -13.82 7.66 -11.25
N ARG A 257 -14.45 6.70 -10.56
CA ARG A 257 -14.47 5.28 -10.92
C ARG A 257 -15.47 4.93 -12.02
N ARG A 258 -16.52 5.75 -12.20
CA ARG A 258 -17.54 5.49 -13.22
C ARG A 258 -16.97 5.67 -14.62
N MET A 259 -16.73 4.54 -15.28
CA MET A 259 -16.26 4.50 -16.66
C MET A 259 -17.43 4.66 -17.64
N PRO A 260 -17.29 5.49 -18.69
CA PRO A 260 -18.27 5.56 -19.76
C PRO A 260 -18.27 4.28 -20.59
N GLY A 261 -19.30 4.10 -21.41
CA GLY A 261 -19.37 2.97 -22.34
C GLY A 261 -18.19 2.94 -23.33
N MET A 262 -17.86 1.74 -23.82
CA MET A 262 -16.71 1.51 -24.70
C MET A 262 -16.71 2.38 -25.96
N ASP A 263 -17.89 2.70 -26.51
CA ASP A 263 -18.00 3.56 -27.69
C ASP A 263 -17.56 4.99 -27.38
N SER A 264 -17.95 5.54 -26.23
CA SER A 264 -17.53 6.86 -25.77
C SER A 264 -16.03 6.95 -25.54
N LEU A 265 -15.37 5.84 -25.17
CA LEU A 265 -13.93 5.81 -25.01
C LEU A 265 -13.21 5.98 -26.36
N ARG A 266 -13.78 5.54 -27.49
CA ARG A 266 -13.10 5.53 -28.81
C ARG A 266 -12.64 6.89 -29.29
N ASP A 267 -13.34 7.95 -28.92
CA ASP A 267 -13.02 9.31 -29.34
C ASP A 267 -12.09 10.04 -28.35
N LEU A 268 -11.87 9.48 -27.16
CA LEU A 268 -10.97 10.09 -26.17
C LEU A 268 -9.50 9.92 -26.58
N LEU A 269 -8.73 10.99 -26.44
CA LEU A 269 -7.30 11.00 -26.73
C LEU A 269 -6.56 11.72 -25.60
N ILE A 270 -5.44 11.14 -25.17
CA ILE A 270 -4.46 11.81 -24.30
C ILE A 270 -3.46 12.51 -25.21
N ASP A 271 -3.36 13.83 -25.09
CA ASP A 271 -2.43 14.65 -25.87
C ASP A 271 -1.16 14.98 -25.08
N GLY A 272 -0.21 15.64 -25.75
CA GLY A 272 1.03 16.12 -25.12
C GLY A 272 1.98 15.00 -24.69
N GLU A 273 2.66 15.23 -23.56
CA GLU A 273 3.74 14.34 -23.07
C GLU A 273 3.26 12.94 -22.70
N TRP A 274 1.97 12.76 -22.45
CA TRP A 274 1.39 11.50 -21.99
C TRP A 274 0.74 10.69 -23.12
N ASN A 275 0.86 11.15 -24.38
CA ASN A 275 0.21 10.53 -25.54
C ASN A 275 0.55 9.05 -25.75
N ARG A 276 1.69 8.58 -25.22
CA ARG A 276 2.10 7.16 -25.30
C ARG A 276 1.17 6.26 -24.51
N LEU A 277 0.46 6.78 -23.52
CA LEU A 277 -0.54 6.05 -22.73
C LEU A 277 -1.79 5.70 -23.55
N ASN A 278 -2.03 6.36 -24.70
CA ASN A 278 -3.13 5.97 -25.62
C ASN A 278 -3.05 4.50 -26.06
N ARG A 279 -1.87 3.86 -25.99
CA ARG A 279 -1.71 2.42 -26.27
C ARG A 279 -2.48 1.53 -25.30
N LEU A 280 -2.69 1.99 -24.07
CA LEU A 280 -3.51 1.25 -23.08
C LEU A 280 -4.94 1.08 -23.55
N LYS A 281 -5.46 1.99 -24.38
CA LYS A 281 -6.84 1.98 -24.85
C LYS A 281 -7.26 0.65 -25.49
N ALA A 282 -6.34 -0.04 -26.17
CA ALA A 282 -6.60 -1.31 -26.82
C ALA A 282 -6.47 -2.54 -25.90
N VAL A 283 -5.66 -2.44 -24.83
CA VAL A 283 -5.28 -3.59 -23.99
C VAL A 283 -5.85 -3.54 -22.57
N ASN A 284 -6.06 -2.33 -22.05
CA ASN A 284 -6.62 -2.04 -20.74
C ASN A 284 -7.37 -0.68 -20.81
N PRO A 285 -8.62 -0.68 -21.34
CA PRO A 285 -9.42 0.53 -21.51
C PRO A 285 -9.71 1.28 -20.20
N GLU A 286 -9.83 0.55 -19.09
CA GLU A 286 -10.06 1.15 -17.76
C GLU A 286 -8.82 1.93 -17.29
N ALA A 287 -7.63 1.32 -17.39
CA ALA A 287 -6.39 2.03 -17.08
C ALA A 287 -6.18 3.26 -17.98
N PHE A 288 -6.50 3.13 -19.28
CA PHE A 288 -6.50 4.27 -20.19
C PHE A 288 -7.44 5.39 -19.71
N TYR A 289 -8.65 5.05 -19.29
CA TYR A 289 -9.63 6.05 -18.85
C TYR A 289 -9.17 6.80 -17.60
N TYR A 290 -8.57 6.12 -16.62
CA TYR A 290 -7.98 6.81 -15.46
C TYR A 290 -6.84 7.75 -15.85
N TRP A 291 -5.96 7.36 -16.78
CA TRP A 291 -4.92 8.25 -17.29
C TRP A 291 -5.47 9.43 -18.10
N TYR A 292 -6.54 9.21 -18.85
CA TYR A 292 -7.25 10.28 -19.56
C TYR A 292 -7.80 11.31 -18.57
N GLN A 293 -8.49 10.85 -17.52
CA GLN A 293 -8.97 11.71 -16.43
C GLN A 293 -7.80 12.46 -15.78
N ALA A 294 -6.72 11.76 -15.44
CA ALA A 294 -5.53 12.32 -14.81
C ALA A 294 -4.84 13.41 -15.66
N SER A 295 -4.82 13.26 -16.99
CA SER A 295 -4.22 14.22 -17.92
C SER A 295 -5.01 15.53 -18.08
N ARG A 296 -6.25 15.57 -17.60
CA ARG A 296 -7.16 16.72 -17.69
C ARG A 296 -7.31 17.49 -16.39
N LEU A 297 -6.84 16.91 -15.29
CA LEU A 297 -6.59 17.58 -14.02
C LEU A 297 -5.25 18.29 -14.13
#